data_AF-A0A661USQ9-F1
#
_entry.id   AF-A0A661USQ9-F1
#
_cell.length_a   1.000
_cell.length_b   1.000
_cell.length_c   1.000
_cell.angle_alpha   90.00
_cell.angle_beta   90.00
_cell.angle_gamma   90.00
#
_symmetry.space_group_name_H-M   'P 1'
#
loop_
_entity.id
_entity.type
_entity.pdbx_description
1 polymer ?
#
loop_
_entity_poly.entity_id
_entity_poly.type
_entity_poly.pdbx_seq_one_letter_code
_entity_poly.pdbx_strand_id
1 'polypeptide(L)'
;MNLNEYAKIYDWEFELICSRQKHDVKLWKKLAQHYGGPILDVCCGSGRVTQALAKMGFVITALDNSKEILKILKNKHLRNVKTVLADMTDFSLEQKFKLIIISYSSFQQLLTLKDQAKCLESIKKHLAEDGVLAMDINPHILEGTDILENEIAFIADNPERNSRITMFTSHKIDRKNKIKHWQDTYVEINAEGKRNEFKNFISLKECDQNYMKMLFEKTGYKIINIFGDFDGGKVTANSDNMIYAVKSSYKTF
;
A
#
# COMPACT_ATOMS: atom_id res chain seq x y z
N MET A 1 -8.13 -5.46 14.22
CA MET A 1 -7.17 -6.21 13.38
C MET A 1 -6.13 -6.82 14.30
N ASN A 2 -6.02 -8.15 14.40
CA ASN A 2 -4.95 -8.79 15.17
C ASN A 2 -3.73 -8.99 14.24
N LEU A 3 -3.07 -7.87 13.90
CA LEU A 3 -1.88 -7.86 13.05
C LEU A 3 -0.71 -8.66 13.65
N ASN A 4 -0.76 -9.07 14.92
CA ASN A 4 0.39 -9.66 15.62
C ASN A 4 0.75 -11.05 15.09
N GLU A 5 -0.23 -11.91 14.79
CA GLU A 5 0.05 -13.23 14.19
C GLU A 5 0.34 -13.11 12.69
N TYR A 6 -0.42 -12.27 11.98
CA TYR A 6 -0.21 -12.04 10.57
C TYR A 6 1.18 -11.44 10.26
N ALA A 7 1.66 -10.50 11.08
CA ALA A 7 2.98 -9.90 10.96
C ALA A 7 4.11 -10.95 10.92
N LYS A 8 3.94 -12.10 11.60
CA LYS A 8 4.96 -13.17 11.63
C LYS A 8 5.12 -13.91 10.31
N ILE A 9 4.12 -13.84 9.43
CA ILE A 9 4.15 -14.47 8.11
C ILE A 9 4.07 -13.45 6.97
N TYR A 10 4.02 -12.15 7.28
CA TYR A 10 3.78 -11.07 6.32
C TYR A 10 4.78 -11.10 5.17
N ASP A 11 6.09 -10.99 5.45
CA ASP A 11 7.11 -10.97 4.39
C ASP A 11 7.14 -12.29 3.60
N TRP A 12 6.99 -13.44 4.28
CA TRP A 12 6.94 -14.76 3.66
C TRP A 12 5.75 -14.94 2.70
N GLU A 13 4.54 -14.59 3.15
CA GLU A 13 3.33 -14.68 2.34
C GLU A 13 3.43 -13.73 1.13
N PHE A 14 3.89 -12.50 1.37
CA PHE A 14 4.14 -11.54 0.29
C PHE A 14 5.13 -12.12 -0.72
N GLU A 15 6.22 -12.78 -0.30
CA GLU A 15 7.20 -13.39 -1.21
C GLU A 15 6.61 -14.55 -2.02
N LEU A 16 5.70 -15.31 -1.41
CA LEU A 16 5.04 -16.46 -2.02
C LEU A 16 3.98 -16.07 -3.07
N ILE A 17 3.08 -15.15 -2.72
CA ILE A 17 1.86 -14.88 -3.52
C ILE A 17 2.06 -13.67 -4.44
N CYS A 18 2.81 -12.67 -3.99
CA CYS A 18 2.91 -11.41 -4.72
C CYS A 18 4.01 -11.46 -5.77
N SER A 19 3.75 -12.14 -6.89
CA SER A 19 4.55 -11.99 -8.12
C SER A 19 4.73 -10.52 -8.54
N ARG A 20 3.78 -9.65 -8.13
CA ARG A 20 3.82 -8.18 -8.26
C ARG A 20 5.07 -7.53 -7.63
N GLN A 21 5.70 -8.14 -6.61
CA GLN A 21 6.81 -7.53 -5.86
C GLN A 21 7.98 -7.07 -6.70
N LYS A 22 8.28 -7.76 -7.82
CA LYS A 22 9.41 -7.41 -8.68
C LYS A 22 9.07 -6.31 -9.68
N HIS A 23 7.79 -6.15 -10.03
CA HIS A 23 7.39 -5.28 -11.13
C HIS A 23 7.10 -3.86 -10.67
N ASP A 24 6.44 -3.67 -9.53
CA ASP A 24 6.09 -2.32 -9.04
C ASP A 24 7.28 -1.51 -8.53
N VAL A 25 8.21 -2.16 -7.83
CA VAL A 25 9.44 -1.52 -7.30
C VAL A 25 10.21 -0.80 -8.41
N LYS A 26 10.23 -1.33 -9.63
CA LYS A 26 10.91 -0.71 -10.76
C LYS A 26 10.37 0.69 -11.06
N LEU A 27 9.04 0.87 -11.04
CA LEU A 27 8.43 2.18 -11.26
C LEU A 27 8.72 3.12 -10.10
N TRP A 28 8.57 2.67 -8.84
CA TRP A 28 8.88 3.48 -7.66
C TRP A 28 10.32 3.99 -7.66
N LYS A 29 11.29 3.15 -8.07
CA LYS A 29 12.69 3.55 -8.26
C LYS A 29 12.85 4.62 -9.33
N LYS A 30 12.19 4.47 -10.50
CA LYS A 30 12.22 5.48 -11.57
C LYS A 30 11.64 6.81 -11.10
N LEU A 31 10.53 6.80 -10.36
CA LEU A 31 9.91 8.01 -9.82
C LEU A 31 10.82 8.67 -8.78
N ALA A 32 11.45 7.89 -7.90
CA ALA A 32 12.43 8.41 -6.95
C ALA A 32 13.66 9.01 -7.63
N GLN A 33 14.18 8.39 -8.70
CA GLN A 33 15.26 8.97 -9.51
C GLN A 33 14.85 10.28 -10.19
N HIS A 34 13.61 10.35 -10.68
CA HIS A 34 13.11 11.52 -11.41
C HIS A 34 12.80 12.70 -10.49
N TYR A 35 12.12 12.48 -9.36
CA TYR A 35 11.69 13.55 -8.45
C TYR A 35 12.65 13.80 -7.28
N GLY A 36 13.52 12.84 -6.95
CA GLY A 36 14.49 12.95 -5.87
C GLY A 36 13.92 12.72 -4.47
N GLY A 37 14.77 12.98 -3.46
CA GLY A 37 14.42 12.91 -2.04
C GLY A 37 14.56 14.26 -1.32
N PRO A 38 14.21 14.35 -0.02
CA PRO A 38 13.80 13.25 0.87
C PRO A 38 12.44 12.65 0.51
N ILE A 39 12.25 11.37 0.83
CA ILE A 39 11.06 10.59 0.48
C ILE A 39 10.24 10.25 1.73
N LEU A 40 8.92 10.35 1.65
CA LEU A 40 7.99 9.79 2.64
C LEU A 40 7.26 8.59 2.01
N ASP A 41 7.41 7.40 2.59
CA ASP A 41 6.66 6.20 2.23
C ASP A 41 5.50 6.02 3.24
N VAL A 42 4.27 6.30 2.81
CA VAL A 42 3.05 6.25 3.64
C VAL A 42 2.39 4.88 3.45
N CYS A 43 1.99 4.25 4.56
CA CYS A 43 1.60 2.84 4.59
C CYS A 43 2.73 1.93 4.11
N CYS A 44 3.94 2.19 4.63
CA CYS A 44 5.17 1.55 4.16
C CYS A 44 5.23 0.04 4.41
N GLY A 45 4.35 -0.51 5.27
CA GLY A 45 4.35 -1.91 5.63
C GLY A 45 5.71 -2.36 6.19
N SER A 46 6.13 -3.57 5.85
CA SER A 46 7.45 -4.10 6.19
C SER A 46 8.60 -3.47 5.37
N GLY A 47 8.28 -2.45 4.57
CA GLY A 47 9.23 -1.60 3.85
C GLY A 47 9.78 -2.21 2.57
N ARG A 48 8.98 -2.94 1.80
CA ARG A 48 9.39 -3.45 0.48
C ARG A 48 9.89 -2.34 -0.47
N VAL A 49 9.08 -1.28 -0.62
CA VAL A 49 9.46 -0.10 -1.42
C VAL A 49 10.52 0.73 -0.69
N THR A 50 10.30 1.03 0.59
CA THR A 50 11.27 1.71 1.47
C THR A 50 12.69 1.13 1.35
N GLN A 51 12.87 -0.19 1.51
CA GLN A 51 14.17 -0.86 1.45
C GLN A 51 14.82 -0.71 0.08
N ALA A 52 14.03 -0.85 -0.98
CA ALA A 52 14.52 -0.75 -2.35
C ALA A 52 15.04 0.65 -2.68
N LEU A 53 14.35 1.69 -2.19
CA LEU A 53 14.75 3.09 -2.33
C LEU A 53 15.91 3.46 -1.39
N ALA A 54 15.94 2.92 -0.18
CA ALA A 54 17.02 3.12 0.77
C ALA A 54 18.35 2.60 0.21
N LYS A 55 18.33 1.43 -0.44
CA LYS A 55 19.50 0.85 -1.14
C LYS A 55 20.01 1.71 -2.31
N MET A 56 19.22 2.65 -2.82
CA MET A 56 19.65 3.63 -3.83
C MET A 56 20.25 4.91 -3.21
N GLY A 57 20.30 5.01 -1.89
CA GLY A 57 20.87 6.15 -1.16
C GLY A 57 19.87 7.25 -0.78
N PHE A 58 18.57 7.08 -1.03
CA PHE A 58 17.57 8.06 -0.61
C PHE A 58 17.41 8.09 0.91
N VAL A 59 17.21 9.28 1.48
CA VAL A 59 16.76 9.44 2.87
C VAL A 59 15.24 9.27 2.91
N ILE A 60 14.76 8.35 3.73
CA ILE A 60 13.35 7.94 3.75
C ILE A 60 12.79 8.08 5.15
N THR A 61 11.60 8.69 5.24
CA THR A 61 10.70 8.53 6.37
C THR A 61 9.65 7.49 5.98
N ALA A 62 9.51 6.42 6.75
CA ALA A 62 8.60 5.31 6.48
C ALA A 62 7.50 5.30 7.55
N LEU A 63 6.26 5.55 7.15
CA LEU A 63 5.11 5.74 8.03
C LEU A 63 4.15 4.56 7.89
N ASP A 64 3.73 3.98 9.01
CA ASP A 64 2.69 2.95 9.05
C ASP A 64 1.94 3.02 10.39
N ASN A 65 0.71 2.51 10.46
CA ASN A 65 -0.08 2.50 11.70
C ASN A 65 0.12 1.21 12.52
N SER A 66 0.86 0.23 11.99
CA SER A 66 1.13 -1.03 12.66
C SER A 66 2.52 -1.07 13.30
N LYS A 67 2.55 -1.07 14.64
CA LYS A 67 3.80 -1.17 15.42
C LYS A 67 4.56 -2.47 15.12
N GLU A 68 3.87 -3.59 14.98
CA GLU A 68 4.48 -4.89 14.73
C GLU A 68 5.08 -4.96 13.31
N ILE A 69 4.40 -4.40 12.32
CA ILE A 69 4.93 -4.35 10.95
C ILE A 69 6.14 -3.40 10.87
N LEU A 70 6.11 -2.24 11.54
CA LEU A 70 7.28 -1.36 11.63
C LEU A 70 8.47 -2.01 12.34
N LYS A 71 8.24 -2.95 13.26
CA LYS A 71 9.31 -3.70 13.91
C LYS A 71 10.07 -4.56 12.89
N ILE A 72 9.36 -5.17 11.94
CA ILE A 72 9.98 -5.93 10.83
C ILE A 72 10.89 -5.01 10.02
N LEU A 73 10.40 -3.82 9.64
CA LEU A 73 11.19 -2.84 8.90
C LEU A 73 12.44 -2.38 9.68
N LYS A 74 12.30 -2.10 10.99
CA LYS A 74 13.44 -1.73 11.85
C LYS A 74 14.52 -2.80 11.91
N ASN A 75 14.12 -4.08 11.93
CA ASN A 75 15.05 -5.22 11.96
C ASN A 75 15.84 -5.38 10.65
N LYS A 76 15.49 -4.65 9.57
CA LYS A 76 16.28 -4.58 8.33
C LYS A 76 17.51 -3.67 8.46
N HIS A 77 17.69 -2.97 9.59
CA HIS A 77 18.85 -2.15 9.94
C HIS A 77 19.30 -1.15 8.86
N LEU A 78 18.33 -0.51 8.21
CA LEU A 78 18.56 0.48 7.15
C LEU A 78 18.97 1.83 7.77
N ARG A 79 20.21 2.27 7.52
CA ARG A 79 20.79 3.47 8.17
C ARG A 79 20.14 4.79 7.76
N ASN A 80 19.52 4.83 6.59
CA ASN A 80 18.91 6.00 5.97
C ASN A 80 17.37 5.97 6.01
N VAL A 81 16.79 5.18 6.91
CA VAL A 81 15.33 5.06 7.09
C VAL A 81 14.94 5.44 8.52
N LYS A 82 14.02 6.39 8.64
CA LYS A 82 13.34 6.73 9.90
C LYS A 82 11.92 6.17 9.86
N THR A 83 11.56 5.28 10.78
CA THR A 83 10.19 4.78 10.90
C THR A 83 9.32 5.69 11.76
N VAL A 84 8.06 5.89 11.40
CA VAL A 84 7.07 6.67 12.14
C VAL A 84 5.80 5.84 12.32
N LEU A 85 5.34 5.68 13.57
CA LEU A 85 4.05 5.07 13.87
C LEU A 85 2.97 6.15 13.85
N ALA A 86 2.14 6.19 12.80
CA ALA A 86 1.07 7.17 12.66
C ALA A 86 -0.02 6.70 11.69
N ASP A 87 -1.19 7.33 11.79
CA ASP A 87 -2.29 7.12 10.85
C ASP A 87 -2.10 8.00 9.60
N MET A 88 -2.36 7.48 8.41
CA MET A 88 -2.17 8.24 7.16
C MET A 88 -3.13 9.43 7.00
N THR A 89 -4.21 9.49 7.78
CA THR A 89 -5.18 10.59 7.79
C THR A 89 -4.79 11.73 8.71
N ASP A 90 -3.94 11.48 9.71
CA ASP A 90 -3.54 12.46 10.72
C ASP A 90 -2.11 12.20 11.21
N PHE A 91 -1.15 12.91 10.60
CA PHE A 91 0.24 12.90 11.01
C PHE A 91 0.84 14.29 10.85
N SER A 92 1.88 14.59 11.64
CA SER A 92 2.63 15.84 11.59
C SER A 92 4.12 15.53 11.71
N LEU A 93 4.88 15.95 10.71
CA LEU A 93 6.32 15.79 10.61
C LEU A 93 6.95 17.15 10.37
N GLU A 94 8.05 17.42 11.07
CA GLU A 94 8.82 18.66 10.92
C GLU A 94 9.71 18.63 9.66
N GLN A 95 9.19 18.09 8.56
CA GLN A 95 9.93 17.88 7.32
C GLN A 95 8.99 17.94 6.11
N LYS A 96 9.51 18.52 5.01
CA LYS A 96 8.88 18.48 3.69
C LYS A 96 9.57 17.45 2.80
N PHE A 97 8.82 16.85 1.88
CA PHE A 97 9.29 15.75 1.02
C PHE A 97 9.15 16.12 -0.46
N LYS A 98 10.17 15.76 -1.24
CA LYS A 98 10.13 15.90 -2.72
C LYS A 98 9.26 14.83 -3.36
N LEU A 99 9.20 13.66 -2.75
CA LEU A 99 8.36 12.56 -3.18
C LEU A 99 7.66 11.94 -1.97
N ILE A 100 6.34 11.86 -2.02
CA ILE A 100 5.52 11.07 -1.10
C ILE A 100 4.94 9.90 -1.89
N ILE A 101 5.06 8.67 -1.37
CA ILE A 101 4.58 7.45 -2.01
C ILE A 101 3.49 6.84 -1.14
N ILE A 102 2.37 6.42 -1.75
CA ILE A 102 1.45 5.43 -1.18
C ILE A 102 1.40 4.25 -2.14
N SER A 103 2.02 3.14 -1.76
CA SER A 103 2.09 1.95 -2.61
C SER A 103 1.07 0.87 -2.24
N TYR A 104 0.91 -0.10 -3.14
CA TYR A 104 0.09 -1.28 -2.96
C TYR A 104 -1.39 -0.98 -2.71
N SER A 105 -1.92 0.04 -3.41
CA SER A 105 -3.31 0.48 -3.32
C SER A 105 -3.77 0.81 -1.89
N SER A 106 -2.83 1.11 -0.99
CA SER A 106 -3.12 1.32 0.44
C SER A 106 -4.06 2.49 0.69
N PHE A 107 -4.07 3.50 -0.19
CA PHE A 107 -5.02 4.60 -0.14
C PHE A 107 -6.49 4.13 -0.17
N GLN A 108 -6.77 3.01 -0.86
CA GLN A 108 -8.13 2.46 -0.98
C GLN A 108 -8.64 1.82 0.31
N GLN A 109 -7.79 1.65 1.35
CA GLN A 109 -8.25 1.27 2.69
C GLN A 109 -9.02 2.40 3.39
N LEU A 110 -8.92 3.65 2.89
CA LEU A 110 -9.77 4.75 3.32
C LEU A 110 -11.15 4.62 2.66
N LEU A 111 -12.12 4.09 3.41
CA LEU A 111 -13.43 3.69 2.88
C LEU A 111 -14.40 4.85 2.65
N THR A 112 -14.08 6.03 3.21
CA THR A 112 -14.92 7.23 3.13
C THR A 112 -14.20 8.36 2.40
N LEU A 113 -14.97 9.20 1.70
CA LEU A 113 -14.47 10.42 1.07
C LEU A 113 -13.80 11.35 2.10
N LYS A 114 -14.32 11.38 3.33
CA LYS A 114 -13.81 12.23 4.41
C LYS A 114 -12.38 11.81 4.80
N ASP A 115 -12.15 10.51 4.96
CA ASP A 115 -10.83 10.01 5.38
C ASP A 115 -9.82 10.12 4.25
N GLN A 116 -10.24 9.87 3.01
CA GLN A 116 -9.45 10.12 1.80
C GLN A 116 -9.02 11.60 1.69
N ALA A 117 -9.96 12.53 1.90
CA ALA A 117 -9.65 13.97 1.91
C ALA A 117 -8.67 14.34 3.02
N LYS A 118 -8.87 13.82 4.25
CA LYS A 118 -7.94 14.04 5.37
C LYS A 118 -6.53 13.53 5.07
N CYS A 119 -6.41 12.35 4.48
CA CYS A 119 -5.11 11.82 4.07
C CYS A 119 -4.42 12.74 3.04
N LEU A 120 -5.15 13.16 2.02
CA LEU A 120 -4.63 14.08 1.01
C LEU A 120 -4.25 15.44 1.61
N GLU A 121 -5.00 15.96 2.57
CA GLU A 121 -4.67 17.19 3.32
C GLU A 121 -3.42 17.03 4.18
N SER A 122 -3.31 15.92 4.91
CA SER A 122 -2.12 15.59 5.70
C SER A 122 -0.88 15.47 4.82
N ILE A 123 -0.97 14.78 3.68
CA ILE A 123 0.12 14.72 2.69
C ILE A 123 0.48 16.11 2.17
N LYS A 124 -0.51 16.96 1.86
CA LYS A 124 -0.30 18.30 1.33
C LYS A 124 0.53 19.17 2.27
N LYS A 125 0.29 19.04 3.58
CA LYS A 125 1.08 19.72 4.62
C LYS A 125 2.54 19.26 4.67
N HIS A 126 2.91 18.16 4.02
CA HIS A 126 4.28 17.63 4.02
C HIS A 126 4.93 17.61 2.63
N LEU A 127 4.23 18.04 1.58
CA LEU A 127 4.86 18.23 0.27
C LEU A 127 5.77 19.47 0.28
N ALA A 128 6.95 19.32 -0.34
CA ALA A 128 7.75 20.46 -0.77
C ALA A 128 7.01 21.24 -1.86
N GLU A 129 7.44 22.48 -2.13
CA GLU A 129 6.81 23.36 -3.13
C GLU A 129 6.74 22.71 -4.53
N ASP A 130 7.80 22.01 -4.93
CA ASP A 130 7.90 21.25 -6.16
C ASP A 130 7.59 19.75 -6.01
N GLY A 131 7.17 19.35 -4.81
CA GLY A 131 7.00 17.96 -4.40
C GLY A 131 5.85 17.25 -5.10
N VAL A 132 5.98 15.93 -5.21
CA VAL A 132 5.01 15.04 -5.87
C VAL A 132 4.49 14.00 -4.90
N LEU A 133 3.18 13.77 -4.93
CA LEU A 133 2.56 12.57 -4.39
C LEU A 133 2.40 11.56 -5.52
N ALA A 134 2.91 10.35 -5.32
CA ALA A 134 2.72 9.22 -6.21
C ALA A 134 1.95 8.10 -5.50
N MET A 135 0.90 7.56 -6.14
CA MET A 135 0.14 6.44 -5.58
C MET A 135 -0.40 5.52 -6.67
N ASP A 136 -0.45 4.22 -6.39
CA ASP A 136 -1.18 3.27 -7.22
C ASP A 136 -2.60 3.07 -6.70
N ILE A 137 -3.52 2.90 -7.63
CA ILE A 137 -4.93 2.60 -7.40
C ILE A 137 -5.30 1.44 -8.30
N ASN A 138 -5.95 0.43 -7.77
CA ASN A 138 -6.65 -0.58 -8.53
C ASN A 138 -8.10 -0.10 -8.76
N PRO A 139 -8.48 0.30 -9.99
CA PRO A 139 -9.83 0.79 -10.28
C PRO A 139 -10.86 -0.34 -10.44
N HIS A 140 -10.42 -1.61 -10.39
CA HIS A 140 -11.19 -2.82 -10.70
C HIS A 140 -11.43 -3.69 -9.45
N ILE A 141 -11.39 -3.10 -8.25
CA ILE A 141 -11.50 -3.83 -6.98
C ILE A 141 -12.79 -4.65 -6.88
N LEU A 142 -13.89 -4.20 -7.48
CA LEU A 142 -15.17 -4.91 -7.40
C LEU A 142 -15.36 -5.93 -8.54
N GLU A 143 -14.37 -6.20 -9.38
CA GLU A 143 -14.49 -7.27 -10.37
C GLU A 143 -14.62 -8.65 -9.71
N GLY A 144 -15.37 -9.54 -10.38
CA GLY A 144 -15.66 -10.89 -9.93
C GLY A 144 -17.01 -11.06 -9.23
N THR A 145 -17.20 -12.24 -8.62
CA THR A 145 -18.44 -12.61 -7.93
C THR A 145 -18.64 -11.80 -6.65
N ASP A 146 -19.90 -11.53 -6.29
CA ASP A 146 -20.21 -10.73 -5.11
C ASP A 146 -19.82 -11.40 -3.80
N ILE A 147 -19.84 -12.74 -3.76
CA ILE A 147 -19.47 -13.54 -2.60
C ILE A 147 -18.50 -14.64 -3.05
N LEU A 148 -17.49 -14.87 -2.22
CA LEU A 148 -16.57 -16.00 -2.28
C LEU A 148 -16.34 -16.48 -0.84
N GLU A 149 -16.43 -17.78 -0.58
CA GLU A 149 -16.30 -18.32 0.77
C GLU A 149 -15.29 -19.46 0.80
N ASN A 150 -14.29 -19.33 1.68
CA ASN A 150 -13.33 -20.35 2.05
C ASN A 150 -12.63 -21.06 0.86
N GLU A 151 -12.31 -20.33 -0.20
CA GLU A 151 -11.52 -20.86 -1.32
C GLU A 151 -10.05 -21.00 -0.90
N ILE A 152 -9.41 -22.11 -1.27
CA ILE A 152 -7.98 -22.30 -1.01
C ILE A 152 -7.19 -21.38 -1.94
N ALA A 153 -6.55 -20.36 -1.36
CA ALA A 153 -5.69 -19.45 -2.09
C ALA A 153 -4.29 -20.06 -2.31
N PHE A 154 -3.72 -20.71 -1.28
CA PHE A 154 -2.49 -21.47 -1.41
C PHE A 154 -2.34 -22.50 -0.29
N ILE A 155 -1.43 -23.45 -0.53
CA ILE A 155 -0.87 -24.35 0.48
C ILE A 155 0.64 -24.33 0.31
N ALA A 156 1.39 -23.95 1.34
CA ALA A 156 2.85 -23.85 1.25
C ALA A 156 3.54 -24.17 2.58
N ASP A 157 4.75 -24.68 2.48
CA ASP A 157 5.63 -24.88 3.63
C ASP A 157 6.31 -23.55 4.00
N ASN A 158 6.38 -23.24 5.29
CA ASN A 158 7.10 -22.11 5.85
C ASN A 158 8.35 -22.64 6.59
N PRO A 159 9.53 -22.61 5.95
CA PRO A 159 10.75 -23.16 6.55
C PRO A 159 11.18 -22.42 7.82
N GLU A 160 10.98 -21.11 7.91
CA GLU A 160 11.36 -20.31 9.08
C GLU A 160 10.60 -20.72 10.34
N ARG A 161 9.38 -21.21 10.16
CA ARG A 161 8.49 -21.64 11.25
C ARG A 161 8.41 -23.16 11.40
N ASN A 162 9.07 -23.91 10.51
CA ASN A 162 8.99 -25.37 10.41
C ASN A 162 7.52 -25.86 10.44
N SER A 163 6.69 -25.24 9.60
CA SER A 163 5.25 -25.46 9.55
C SER A 163 4.72 -25.47 8.12
N ARG A 164 3.52 -26.00 7.93
CA ARG A 164 2.76 -25.91 6.68
C ARG A 164 1.54 -25.02 6.86
N ILE A 165 1.33 -24.09 5.95
CA ILE A 165 0.25 -23.10 6.03
C ILE A 165 -0.67 -23.27 4.83
N THR A 166 -1.98 -23.36 5.11
CA THR A 166 -3.05 -23.22 4.13
C THR A 166 -3.74 -21.89 4.34
N MET A 167 -3.85 -21.08 3.28
CA MET A 167 -4.67 -19.87 3.31
C MET A 167 -5.98 -20.11 2.58
N PHE A 168 -7.07 -19.76 3.26
CA PHE A 168 -8.41 -19.67 2.69
C PHE A 168 -8.78 -18.20 2.51
N THR A 169 -9.20 -17.80 1.31
CA THR A 169 -9.71 -16.45 1.03
C THR A 169 -11.23 -16.46 0.99
N SER A 170 -11.84 -15.46 1.60
CA SER A 170 -13.27 -15.15 1.44
C SER A 170 -13.42 -13.67 1.12
N HIS A 171 -14.39 -13.32 0.28
CA HIS A 171 -14.74 -11.93 0.06
C HIS A 171 -16.23 -11.68 -0.05
N LYS A 172 -16.62 -10.45 0.26
CA LYS A 172 -17.95 -9.91 0.00
C LYS A 172 -17.83 -8.54 -0.66
N ILE A 173 -18.60 -8.32 -1.72
CA ILE A 173 -18.68 -7.04 -2.43
C ILE A 173 -19.94 -6.29 -2.00
N ASP A 174 -19.74 -5.12 -1.39
CA ASP A 174 -20.77 -4.12 -1.18
C ASP A 174 -20.80 -3.16 -2.39
N ARG A 175 -21.62 -3.50 -3.38
CA ARG A 175 -21.80 -2.69 -4.60
C ARG A 175 -22.34 -1.30 -4.31
N LYS A 176 -23.18 -1.15 -3.27
CA LYS A 176 -23.81 0.14 -2.91
C LYS A 176 -22.76 1.14 -2.43
N ASN A 177 -21.87 0.70 -1.54
CA ASN A 177 -20.82 1.57 -0.99
C ASN A 177 -19.51 1.52 -1.80
N LYS A 178 -19.46 0.67 -2.82
CA LYS A 178 -18.29 0.37 -3.66
C LYS A 178 -17.10 -0.14 -2.84
N ILE A 179 -17.34 -1.10 -1.97
CA ILE A 179 -16.33 -1.66 -1.07
C ILE A 179 -16.26 -3.18 -1.25
N LYS A 180 -15.05 -3.73 -1.35
CA LYS A 180 -14.82 -5.17 -1.22
C LYS A 180 -14.17 -5.46 0.11
N HIS A 181 -14.74 -6.41 0.84
CA HIS A 181 -14.26 -6.89 2.13
C HIS A 181 -13.64 -8.27 1.95
N TRP A 182 -12.37 -8.44 2.31
CA TRP A 182 -11.67 -9.71 2.37
C TRP A 182 -11.52 -10.19 3.81
N GLN A 183 -11.63 -11.50 3.97
CA GLN A 183 -11.23 -12.22 5.16
C GLN A 183 -10.37 -13.41 4.73
N ASP A 184 -9.09 -13.34 5.07
CA ASP A 184 -8.16 -14.45 4.87
C ASP A 184 -8.03 -15.24 6.16
N THR A 185 -8.14 -16.56 6.08
CA THR A 185 -7.97 -17.48 7.20
C THR A 185 -6.75 -18.35 6.95
N TYR A 186 -5.80 -18.31 7.86
CA TYR A 186 -4.56 -19.07 7.81
C TYR A 186 -4.65 -20.22 8.79
N VAL A 187 -4.46 -21.44 8.29
CA VAL A 187 -4.36 -22.65 9.09
C VAL A 187 -2.92 -23.13 9.02
N GLU A 188 -2.21 -23.01 10.12
CA GLU A 188 -0.82 -23.43 10.29
C GLU A 188 -0.76 -24.76 11.04
N ILE A 189 -0.02 -25.73 10.51
CA ILE A 189 0.26 -27.01 11.16
C ILE A 189 1.78 -27.13 11.32
N ASN A 190 2.27 -27.17 12.56
CA ASN A 190 3.71 -27.34 12.82
C ASN A 190 4.17 -28.81 12.67
N ALA A 191 5.47 -29.06 12.74
CA ALA A 191 6.04 -30.41 12.64
C ALA A 191 5.54 -31.41 13.71
N GLU A 192 5.00 -30.93 14.84
CA GLU A 192 4.43 -31.76 15.91
C GLU A 192 2.93 -32.04 15.68
N GLY A 193 2.36 -31.55 14.58
CA GLY A 193 0.93 -31.66 14.27
C GLY A 193 0.04 -30.65 15.02
N LYS A 194 0.62 -29.70 15.77
CA LYS A 194 -0.13 -28.65 16.44
C LYS A 194 -0.72 -27.68 15.41
N ARG A 195 -2.04 -27.53 15.45
CA ARG A 195 -2.80 -26.60 14.62
C ARG A 195 -2.89 -25.22 15.29
N ASN A 196 -2.62 -24.18 14.52
CA ASN A 196 -2.88 -22.78 14.85
C ASN A 196 -3.72 -22.15 13.75
N GLU A 197 -4.62 -21.23 14.11
CA GLU A 197 -5.47 -20.53 13.14
C GLU A 197 -5.53 -19.05 13.46
N PHE A 198 -5.39 -18.21 12.44
CA PHE A 198 -5.53 -16.76 12.57
C PHE A 198 -6.13 -16.16 11.30
N LYS A 199 -6.67 -14.95 11.42
CA LYS A 199 -7.40 -14.26 10.34
C LYS A 199 -6.84 -12.88 10.07
N ASN A 200 -6.83 -12.51 8.80
CA ASN A 200 -6.57 -11.15 8.33
C ASN A 200 -7.83 -10.56 7.69
N PHE A 201 -8.03 -9.26 7.82
CA PHE A 201 -9.19 -8.56 7.27
C PHE A 201 -8.72 -7.31 6.55
N ILE A 202 -9.13 -7.17 5.29
CA ILE A 202 -8.82 -5.99 4.48
C ILE A 202 -10.12 -5.52 3.83
N SER A 203 -10.31 -4.22 3.75
CA SER A 203 -11.42 -3.64 2.98
C SER A 203 -10.87 -2.57 2.08
N LEU A 204 -11.24 -2.59 0.81
CA LEU A 204 -10.81 -1.59 -0.17
C LEU A 204 -12.02 -0.97 -0.84
N LYS A 205 -11.98 0.35 -0.97
CA LYS A 205 -12.94 1.13 -1.75
C LYS A 205 -12.50 1.21 -3.20
N GLU A 206 -13.39 0.88 -4.12
CA GLU A 206 -13.15 1.11 -5.54
C GLU A 206 -13.08 2.60 -5.84
N CYS A 207 -12.00 2.99 -6.50
CA CYS A 207 -11.69 4.35 -6.85
C CYS A 207 -11.40 4.40 -8.35
N ASP A 208 -12.46 4.52 -9.16
CA ASP A 208 -12.34 4.65 -10.61
C ASP A 208 -11.63 5.96 -11.00
N GLN A 209 -11.24 6.07 -12.28
CA GLN A 209 -10.47 7.21 -12.76
C GLN A 209 -11.21 8.55 -12.62
N ASN A 210 -12.53 8.56 -12.81
CA ASN A 210 -13.33 9.79 -12.67
C ASN A 210 -13.41 10.21 -11.21
N TYR A 211 -13.61 9.25 -10.29
CA TYR A 211 -13.60 9.46 -8.86
C TYR A 211 -12.27 10.07 -8.39
N MET A 212 -11.14 9.46 -8.76
CA MET A 212 -9.82 9.97 -8.39
C MET A 212 -9.55 11.36 -8.96
N LYS A 213 -9.91 11.61 -10.22
CA LYS A 213 -9.79 12.94 -10.84
C LYS A 213 -10.54 14.01 -10.04
N MET A 214 -11.81 13.76 -9.71
CA MET A 214 -12.62 14.69 -8.92
C MET A 214 -12.07 14.87 -7.49
N LEU A 215 -11.60 13.79 -6.88
CA LEU A 215 -11.02 13.83 -5.53
C LEU A 215 -9.76 14.70 -5.49
N PHE A 216 -8.83 14.52 -6.45
CA PHE A 216 -7.64 15.35 -6.56
C PHE A 216 -7.99 16.81 -6.81
N GLU A 217 -8.90 17.11 -7.73
CA GLU A 217 -9.33 18.48 -8.01
C GLU A 217 -9.90 19.16 -6.76
N LYS A 218 -10.81 18.50 -6.04
CA LYS A 218 -11.45 19.04 -4.82
C LYS A 218 -10.47 19.23 -3.66
N THR A 219 -9.41 18.43 -3.59
CA THR A 219 -8.36 18.54 -2.56
C THR A 219 -7.18 19.42 -3.02
N GLY A 220 -7.31 20.07 -4.18
CA GLY A 220 -6.32 21.00 -4.73
C GLY A 220 -5.03 20.32 -5.14
N TYR A 221 -5.15 19.19 -5.81
CA TYR A 221 -4.07 18.50 -6.50
C TYR A 221 -4.29 18.56 -8.00
N LYS A 222 -3.19 18.72 -8.74
CA LYS A 222 -3.15 18.60 -10.20
C LYS A 222 -2.47 17.30 -10.58
N ILE A 223 -3.14 16.50 -11.40
CA ILE A 223 -2.52 15.31 -12.00
C ILE A 223 -1.48 15.77 -13.02
N ILE A 224 -0.23 15.34 -12.83
CA ILE A 224 0.88 15.61 -13.76
C ILE A 224 1.19 14.42 -14.64
N ASN A 225 0.90 13.20 -14.18
CA ASN A 225 1.02 11.99 -14.97
C ASN A 225 0.11 10.86 -14.43
N ILE A 226 -0.28 9.94 -15.31
CA ILE A 226 -0.94 8.69 -14.95
C ILE A 226 -0.28 7.58 -15.77
N PHE A 227 0.29 6.59 -15.09
CA PHE A 227 0.85 5.41 -15.74
C PHE A 227 -0.17 4.26 -15.68
N GLY A 228 -0.30 3.54 -16.78
CA GLY A 228 -0.96 2.24 -16.80
C GLY A 228 0.05 1.19 -16.33
N ASP A 229 -0.27 0.54 -15.22
CA ASP A 229 0.53 -0.51 -14.60
C ASP A 229 1.97 -0.08 -14.27
N PHE A 230 2.76 -1.05 -13.82
CA PHE A 230 4.08 -0.79 -13.27
C PHE A 230 5.21 -0.74 -14.30
N ASP A 231 4.91 -0.96 -15.57
CA ASP A 231 5.89 -0.79 -16.65
C ASP A 231 6.12 0.68 -17.05
N GLY A 232 5.25 1.58 -16.58
CA GLY A 232 5.30 3.00 -16.89
C GLY A 232 4.68 3.35 -18.25
N GLY A 233 3.77 2.49 -18.73
CA GLY A 233 3.05 2.67 -19.99
C GLY A 233 1.90 3.68 -19.88
N LYS A 234 1.20 3.89 -21.00
CA LYS A 234 -0.06 4.66 -21.02
C LYS A 234 -1.17 3.83 -20.38
N VAL A 235 -2.13 4.49 -19.74
CA VAL A 235 -3.36 3.84 -19.27
C VAL A 235 -4.11 3.24 -20.46
N THR A 236 -4.51 1.98 -20.32
CA THR A 236 -5.38 1.28 -21.29
C THR A 236 -6.59 0.71 -20.58
N ALA A 237 -7.57 0.22 -21.34
CA ALA A 237 -8.75 -0.47 -20.77
C ALA A 237 -8.38 -1.77 -20.02
N ASN A 238 -7.18 -2.31 -20.26
CA ASN A 238 -6.71 -3.54 -19.63
C ASN A 238 -5.70 -3.28 -18.51
N SER A 239 -5.55 -2.03 -18.06
CA SER A 239 -4.60 -1.71 -16.99
C SER A 239 -5.17 -2.11 -15.64
N ASP A 240 -4.53 -3.08 -14.98
CA ASP A 240 -4.90 -3.56 -13.66
C ASP A 240 -4.74 -2.48 -12.60
N ASN A 241 -3.77 -1.57 -12.78
CA ASN A 241 -3.49 -0.49 -11.83
C ASN A 241 -3.24 0.83 -12.56
N MET A 242 -3.66 1.93 -11.93
CA MET A 242 -3.35 3.30 -12.34
C MET A 242 -2.39 3.92 -11.32
N ILE A 243 -1.22 4.36 -11.78
CA ILE A 243 -0.25 5.02 -10.92
C ILE A 243 -0.31 6.52 -11.20
N TYR A 244 -0.86 7.26 -10.24
CA TYR A 244 -0.98 8.71 -10.30
C TYR A 244 0.30 9.36 -9.80
N ALA A 245 0.76 10.38 -10.51
CA ALA A 245 1.68 11.38 -9.98
C ALA A 245 0.95 12.73 -9.96
N VAL A 246 0.86 13.35 -8.80
CA VAL A 246 0.11 14.59 -8.59
C VAL A 246 0.95 15.62 -7.83
N LYS A 247 0.71 16.90 -8.11
CA LYS A 247 1.31 18.04 -7.40
C LYS A 247 0.24 18.82 -6.66
N SER A 248 0.60 19.40 -5.51
CA SER A 248 -0.23 20.39 -4.84
C SER A 248 -0.41 21.59 -5.77
N SER A 249 -1.64 21.94 -6.13
CA SER A 249 -1.92 23.23 -6.74
C SER A 249 -2.01 24.26 -5.62
N TYR A 250 -0.91 24.96 -5.32
CA TYR A 250 -1.01 26.20 -4.59
C TYR A 250 -1.80 27.17 -5.48
N LYS A 251 -3.00 27.56 -5.07
CA LYS A 251 -3.50 28.87 -5.49
C LYS A 251 -2.63 29.87 -4.74
N THR A 252 -1.55 30.34 -5.38
CA THR A 252 -1.03 31.67 -5.09
C THR A 252 -2.19 32.63 -5.35
N PHE A 253 -2.85 33.03 -4.27
CA PHE A 253 -3.66 34.24 -4.25
C PHE A 253 -2.76 35.40 -3.88
#